data_AF-A0A2N3ES82-F1
#
_entry.id   AF-A0A2N3ES82-F1
#
_cell.length_a   1.000
_cell.length_b   1.000
_cell.length_c   1.000
_cell.angle_alpha   90.00
_cell.angle_beta   90.00
_cell.angle_gamma   90.00
#
_symmetry.space_group_name_H-M   'P 1'
#
loop_
_entity.id
_entity.type
_entity.pdbx_description
1 polymer ?
#
loop_
_entity_poly.entity_id
_entity_poly.type
_entity_poly.pdbx_seq_one_letter_code
_entity_poly.pdbx_strand_id
1 'polypeptide(L)' 'MNRYSQVWAVVAALLLSGWGADVARAETVATAGQSVTVYEHGGGCRKSSPPGQCCHMEKKTGSVHCH' A
#
# COMPACT_ATOMS: atom_id res chain seq x y z
N MET A 1 -4.48 17.83 -50.36
CA MET A 1 -5.21 17.35 -49.16
C MET A 1 -5.36 18.51 -48.19
N ASN A 2 -6.60 18.97 -47.96
CA ASN A 2 -6.85 20.22 -47.23
C ASN A 2 -6.55 20.05 -45.74
N ARG A 3 -5.79 20.98 -45.15
CA ARG A 3 -5.38 20.93 -43.73
C ARG A 3 -6.57 20.77 -42.78
N TYR A 4 -7.73 21.28 -43.17
CA TYR A 4 -9.00 21.11 -42.45
C TYR A 4 -9.46 19.65 -42.36
N SER A 5 -9.27 18.86 -43.42
CA SER A 5 -9.66 17.43 -43.42
C SER A 5 -8.82 16.60 -42.46
N GLN A 6 -7.57 17.00 -42.21
CA GLN A 6 -6.69 16.36 -41.23
C GLN A 6 -7.12 16.68 -39.80
N VAL A 7 -7.52 17.93 -39.53
CA VAL A 7 -8.01 18.34 -38.20
C VAL A 7 -9.28 17.58 -37.81
N TRP A 8 -10.23 17.46 -38.74
CA TRP A 8 -11.48 16.74 -38.48
C TRP A 8 -11.27 15.23 -38.26
N ALA A 9 -10.31 14.62 -38.96
CA ALA A 9 -9.96 13.22 -38.76
C ALA A 9 -9.38 12.96 -37.36
N VAL A 10 -8.53 13.87 -36.84
CA VAL A 10 -7.95 13.74 -35.50
C VAL A 10 -9.03 13.91 -34.41
N VAL A 11 -9.94 14.88 -34.56
CA VAL A 11 -11.05 15.08 -33.60
C VAL A 11 -11.98 13.87 -33.56
N ALA A 12 -12.36 13.33 -34.72
CA ALA A 12 -13.19 12.13 -34.78
C ALA A 12 -12.50 10.91 -34.15
N ALA A 13 -11.19 10.74 -34.39
CA ALA A 13 -10.41 9.67 -33.78
C ALA A 13 -10.38 9.80 -32.25
N LEU A 14 -10.21 11.00 -31.70
CA LEU A 14 -10.21 11.23 -30.25
C LEU A 14 -11.56 10.93 -29.60
N LEU A 15 -12.68 11.25 -30.26
CA LEU A 15 -14.03 10.97 -29.75
C LEU A 15 -14.40 9.48 -29.77
N LEU A 16 -13.84 8.71 -30.72
CA LEU A 16 -14.03 7.26 -30.82
C LEU A 16 -13.10 6.46 -29.89
N SER A 17 -12.03 7.08 -29.38
CA SER A 17 -11.00 6.44 -28.55
C SER A 17 -11.42 6.30 -27.08
N GLY A 18 -12.68 5.92 -26.85
CA GLY A 18 -13.34 5.74 -25.55
C GLY A 18 -12.40 5.84 -24.36
N TRP A 19 -12.28 7.05 -23.79
CA TRP A 19 -11.54 7.23 -22.55
C TRP A 19 -12.22 6.35 -21.50
N GLY A 20 -11.49 5.29 -21.14
CA GLY A 20 -12.01 4.11 -20.50
C GLY A 20 -12.76 4.45 -19.23
N ALA A 21 -13.93 3.84 -19.08
CA ALA A 21 -14.48 3.62 -17.77
C ALA A 21 -13.47 2.76 -17.00
N ASP A 22 -12.73 3.37 -16.08
CA ASP A 22 -12.02 2.67 -15.02
C ASP A 22 -13.08 1.96 -14.17
N VAL A 23 -13.46 0.74 -14.59
CA VAL A 23 -14.24 -0.16 -13.75
C VAL A 23 -13.33 -0.51 -12.59
N ALA A 24 -13.50 0.22 -11.49
CA ALA A 24 -12.88 -0.09 -10.21
C ALA A 24 -13.33 -1.51 -9.82
N ARG A 25 -12.47 -2.51 -10.07
CA ARG A 25 -12.57 -3.79 -9.40
C ARG A 25 -12.30 -3.51 -7.92
N ALA A 26 -13.35 -3.56 -7.11
CA ALA A 26 -13.18 -3.71 -5.67
C ALA A 26 -12.47 -5.05 -5.45
N GLU A 27 -11.16 -5.02 -5.21
CA GLU A 27 -10.47 -6.14 -4.60
C GLU A 27 -11.02 -6.28 -3.18
N THR A 28 -11.86 -7.29 -2.97
CA THR A 28 -12.05 -7.85 -1.65
C THR A 28 -10.72 -8.48 -1.25
N VAL A 29 -9.82 -7.66 -0.70
CA VAL A 29 -8.69 -8.15 0.07
C VAL A 29 -9.30 -8.87 1.26
N ALA A 30 -9.45 -10.19 1.13
CA ALA A 30 -9.61 -11.02 2.28
C ALA A 30 -8.33 -10.82 3.09
N THR A 31 -8.43 -10.00 4.14
CA THR A 31 -7.46 -10.00 5.22
C THR A 31 -7.51 -11.39 5.81
N ALA A 32 -6.74 -12.32 5.22
CA ALA A 32 -6.24 -13.46 5.94
C ALA A 32 -5.57 -12.83 7.16
N GLY A 33 -6.23 -12.94 8.31
CA GLY A 33 -5.75 -12.36 9.55
C GLY A 33 -4.29 -12.74 9.66
N GLN A 34 -3.40 -11.76 9.49
CA GLN A 34 -2.03 -11.93 9.85
C GLN A 34 -2.12 -12.20 11.33
N SER A 35 -2.05 -13.48 11.69
CA SER A 35 -1.67 -13.88 13.02
C SER A 35 -0.28 -13.27 13.18
N VAL A 36 -0.26 -12.03 13.66
CA VAL A 36 0.90 -11.50 14.34
C VAL A 36 1.07 -12.50 15.45
N THR A 37 1.96 -13.46 15.23
CA THR A 37 2.61 -14.18 16.31
C THR A 37 3.31 -13.08 17.08
N VAL A 38 2.55 -12.46 17.98
CA VAL A 38 3.11 -11.74 19.10
C VAL A 38 3.81 -12.85 19.85
N TYR A 39 5.08 -13.06 19.50
CA TYR A 39 5.96 -13.87 20.30
C TYR A 39 5.89 -13.21 21.67
N GLU A 40 5.16 -13.84 22.60
CA GLU A 40 5.00 -13.34 23.96
C GLU A 40 6.36 -13.47 24.64
N HIS A 41 7.23 -12.51 24.36
CA HIS A 41 8.38 -12.23 25.17
C HIS A 41 7.81 -11.64 26.45
N GLY A 42 7.71 -12.46 27.51
CA GLY A 42 7.08 -12.16 28.81
C GLY A 42 7.70 -11.01 29.62
N GLY A 43 8.33 -10.04 28.98
CA GLY A 43 8.94 -8.86 29.58
C GLY A 43 8.39 -7.51 29.10
N GLY A 44 7.38 -7.49 28.23
CA GLY A 44 6.67 -6.29 27.80
C GLY A 44 7.48 -5.29 26.95
N CYS A 45 6.77 -4.39 26.28
CA CYS A 45 7.37 -3.31 25.49
C CYS A 45 7.87 -2.18 26.40
N ARG A 46 8.99 -1.54 26.03
CA ARG A 46 9.39 -0.29 26.67
C ARG A 46 8.39 0.81 26.34
N LYS A 47 8.08 1.65 27.33
CA LYS A 47 7.19 2.81 27.17
C LYS A 47 7.71 3.85 26.17
N SER A 48 9.04 3.90 25.97
CA SER A 48 9.70 4.79 25.02
C SER A 48 9.89 4.15 23.63
N SER A 49 9.15 3.08 23.31
CA SER A 49 9.26 2.47 21.98
C SER A 49 8.69 3.41 20.90
N PRO A 50 9.28 3.47 19.70
CA PRO A 50 8.74 4.25 18.60
C PRO A 50 7.32 3.81 18.21
N PRO A 51 6.51 4.68 17.57
CA PRO A 51 5.19 4.29 17.07
C PRO A 51 5.29 3.10 16.11
N GLY A 52 4.48 2.07 16.36
CA GLY A 52 4.43 0.86 15.53
C GLY A 52 5.50 -0.19 15.83
N GLN A 53 6.47 0.09 16.71
CA GLN A 53 7.50 -0.88 17.12
C GLN A 53 7.40 -1.18 18.61
N CYS A 54 7.65 -2.43 19.00
CA CYS A 54 7.84 -2.84 20.39
C CYS A 54 9.31 -3.13 20.64
N CYS A 55 9.99 -2.28 21.41
CA CYS A 55 11.39 -2.48 21.78
C CYS A 55 11.49 -3.11 23.18
N HIS A 56 12.37 -4.11 23.32
CA HIS A 56 12.63 -4.84 24.56
C HIS A 56 14.12 -4.78 24.93
N MET A 57 14.40 -4.61 26.22
CA MET A 57 15.76 -4.64 26.78
C MET A 57 16.01 -6.01 27.39
N GLU A 58 16.89 -6.80 26.77
CA GLU A 58 17.31 -8.08 27.33
C GLU A 58 18.22 -7.83 28.54
N LYS A 59 17.70 -8.02 29.76
CA LYS A 59 18.47 -7.73 31.00
C LYS A 59 19.74 -8.56 31.15
N LYS A 60 19.81 -9.73 30.50
CA LYS A 60 20.96 -10.63 30.57
C LYS A 60 22.15 -10.13 29.74
N THR A 61 21.89 -9.59 28.55
CA THR A 61 22.93 -9.15 27.60
C THR A 61 23.08 -7.63 27.58
N GLY A 62 22.10 -6.89 28.10
CA GLY A 62 22.02 -5.43 28.00
C GLY A 62 21.69 -4.92 26.60
N SER A 63 21.28 -5.80 25.67
CA SER A 63 20.96 -5.41 24.30
C SER A 63 19.50 -5.03 24.15
N VAL A 64 19.25 -4.00 23.33
CA VAL A 64 17.89 -3.61 22.91
C VAL A 64 17.62 -4.20 21.55
N HIS A 65 16.47 -4.87 21.43
CA HIS A 65 15.95 -5.32 20.15
C HIS A 65 14.52 -4.77 19.97
N CYS A 66 14.15 -4.44 18.73
CA CYS A 66 12.83 -3.93 18.39
C CYS A 66 12.15 -4.84 17.37
N HIS A 67 10.85 -5.04 17.55
CA HIS A 67 9.96 -5.76 16.65
C HIS A 67 8.95 -4.80 16.05
#